data_AF-A0A243W4R2-F1
#
_entry.id   AF-A0A243W4R2-F1
#
_cell.length_a   1.000
_cell.length_b   1.000
_cell.length_c   1.000
_cell.angle_alpha   90.00
_cell.angle_beta   90.00
_cell.angle_gamma   90.00
#
_symmetry.space_group_name_H-M   'P 1'
#
loop_
_entity.id
_entity.type
_entity.pdbx_description
1 polymer ?
#
loop_
_entity_poly.entity_id
_entity_poly.type
_entity_poly.pdbx_seq_one_letter_code
_entity_poly.pdbx_strand_id
1 'polypeptide(L)'
;EQEYFLVDKALYDARPDLVMTSRTLFGHAPAKGQQLEDHYFGSIPSRVHAFMVEFEEEGTKLGIPLRTRHNEVAPNQFECAPTFEDANLAVDHNQLLMDLMDRVAERHHFKVLLHEKPFAGVNGSGKHNNWAMSTDTGVNLFAPGKRPKENLQFLTFFIATIKAVHTYGDLLRASIASASNDHRLGANEAPPAIMSVFVGSMLDNVLNELERTAKLPLDKGDNIYLKLGIDKIPAILLDNTDRNRTSPFAFTGNKFELRAVGSSANSSSAMTVLNAIVAEQLIAFKQAVDAQLEQGKKKEVAIVDVLREYVISSKNVRFEGNGYSEEWKEEAARRGLANVATTPHALDALVTPAAEALFAKHGIFSPVELHARHEILLEDYLKKIQIE
;
A
#
# COMPACT_ATOMS: atom_id res chain seq x y z
N GLU A 1 1.87 6.94 6.56
CA GLU A 1 2.20 8.31 6.14
C GLU A 1 0.89 9.02 5.87
N GLN A 2 0.66 10.20 6.45
CA GLN A 2 -0.60 10.96 6.29
C GLN A 2 -0.29 12.23 5.53
N GLU A 3 -0.67 12.28 4.25
CA GLU A 3 -0.65 13.51 3.47
C GLU A 3 -1.95 14.29 3.64
N TYR A 4 -1.85 15.60 3.50
CA TYR A 4 -2.98 16.52 3.62
C TYR A 4 -2.66 17.88 2.98
N PHE A 5 -3.69 18.65 2.67
CA PHE A 5 -3.57 20.07 2.34
C PHE A 5 -3.99 20.95 3.51
N LEU A 6 -3.40 22.14 3.60
CA LEU A 6 -3.81 23.16 4.57
C LEU A 6 -4.22 24.45 3.84
N VAL A 7 -5.43 24.93 4.14
CA VAL A 7 -5.98 26.15 3.51
C VAL A 7 -6.35 27.14 4.60
N ASP A 8 -6.11 28.43 4.36
CA ASP A 8 -6.61 29.49 5.24
C ASP A 8 -8.14 29.39 5.40
N LYS A 9 -8.64 29.45 6.64
CA LYS A 9 -10.06 29.23 6.91
C LYS A 9 -10.96 30.22 6.18
N ALA A 10 -10.54 31.48 6.05
CA ALA A 10 -11.33 32.48 5.33
C ALA A 10 -11.40 32.19 3.83
N LEU A 11 -10.31 31.69 3.23
CA LEU A 11 -10.30 31.27 1.81
C LEU A 11 -11.14 30.01 1.58
N TYR A 12 -11.11 29.08 2.53
CA TYR A 12 -11.97 27.89 2.51
C TYR A 12 -13.45 28.29 2.56
N ASP A 13 -13.84 29.16 3.49
CA ASP A 13 -15.24 29.61 3.64
C ASP A 13 -15.74 30.43 2.45
N ALA A 14 -14.83 31.14 1.77
CA ALA A 14 -15.14 31.85 0.53
C ALA A 14 -15.34 30.93 -0.69
N ARG A 15 -15.15 29.61 -0.54
CA ARG A 15 -15.26 28.60 -1.60
C ARG A 15 -16.33 27.57 -1.27
N PRO A 16 -17.61 27.83 -1.59
CA PRO A 16 -18.72 26.93 -1.27
C PRO A 16 -18.53 25.50 -1.78
N ASP A 17 -17.91 25.33 -2.95
CA ASP A 17 -17.60 24.00 -3.50
C ASP A 17 -16.58 23.24 -2.63
N LEU A 18 -15.54 23.93 -2.16
CA LEU A 18 -14.57 23.37 -1.23
C LEU A 18 -15.19 23.07 0.15
N VAL A 19 -16.15 23.88 0.61
CA VAL A 19 -16.87 23.62 1.86
C VAL A 19 -17.75 22.38 1.75
N MET A 20 -18.51 22.25 0.67
CA MET A 20 -19.50 21.17 0.52
C MET A 20 -18.87 19.83 0.11
N THR A 21 -17.81 19.87 -0.70
CA THR A 21 -17.24 18.67 -1.33
C THR A 21 -15.82 18.36 -0.87
N SER A 22 -15.19 19.23 -0.08
CA SER A 22 -13.77 19.12 0.31
C SER A 22 -12.78 19.13 -0.87
N ARG A 23 -13.25 19.47 -2.07
CA ARG A 23 -12.43 19.71 -3.27
C ARG A 23 -12.97 20.90 -4.06
N THR A 24 -12.15 21.44 -4.95
CA THR A 24 -12.62 22.43 -5.92
C THR A 24 -13.29 21.73 -7.09
N LEU A 25 -14.52 22.11 -7.41
CA LEU A 25 -15.27 21.59 -8.57
C LEU A 25 -14.96 22.37 -9.85
N PHE A 26 -14.57 23.62 -9.70
CA PHE A 26 -14.16 24.50 -10.79
C PHE A 26 -13.04 25.46 -10.34
N GLY A 27 -12.33 26.01 -11.31
CA GLY A 27 -11.25 26.97 -11.09
C GLY A 27 -10.20 26.90 -12.18
N HIS A 28 -9.62 28.05 -12.53
CA HIS A 28 -8.45 28.10 -13.40
C HIS A 28 -7.17 27.86 -12.60
N ALA A 29 -6.14 27.30 -13.24
CA ALA A 29 -4.85 27.09 -12.60
C ALA A 29 -4.22 28.44 -12.17
N PRO A 30 -3.53 28.50 -11.01
CA PRO A 30 -2.85 29.70 -10.58
C PRO A 30 -1.64 29.99 -11.46
N ALA A 31 -1.25 31.27 -11.55
CA ALA A 31 -0.05 31.68 -12.31
C ALA A 31 1.24 31.03 -11.79
N LYS A 32 1.36 30.86 -10.46
CA LYS A 32 2.36 30.03 -9.80
C LYS A 32 1.66 28.81 -9.20
N GLY A 33 1.81 27.66 -9.86
CA GLY A 33 1.37 26.35 -9.41
C GLY A 33 2.57 25.45 -9.09
N GLN A 34 2.49 24.18 -9.48
CA GLN A 34 3.53 23.18 -9.20
C GLN A 34 4.63 23.11 -10.29
N GLN A 35 4.82 24.14 -11.11
CA GLN A 35 5.66 24.03 -12.32
C GLN A 35 7.16 23.84 -12.03
N LEU A 36 7.64 24.18 -10.83
CA LEU A 36 9.05 24.13 -10.47
C LEU A 36 9.42 22.91 -9.61
N GLU A 37 8.44 22.12 -9.16
CA GLU A 37 8.64 21.00 -8.21
C GLU A 37 9.49 21.37 -6.97
N ASP A 38 9.54 22.67 -6.63
CA ASP A 38 10.45 23.29 -5.65
C ASP A 38 9.94 23.21 -4.20
N HIS A 39 8.75 22.64 -4.02
CA HIS A 39 8.06 22.60 -2.73
C HIS A 39 8.50 21.42 -1.85
N TYR A 40 8.90 20.30 -2.45
CA TYR A 40 9.27 19.10 -1.72
C TYR A 40 10.53 19.35 -0.86
N PHE A 41 10.41 19.15 0.45
CA PHE A 41 11.44 19.53 1.44
C PHE A 41 11.87 21.01 1.42
N GLY A 42 11.03 21.91 0.89
CA GLY A 42 11.22 23.36 1.00
C GLY A 42 11.06 23.88 2.44
N SER A 43 11.21 25.19 2.65
CA SER A 43 10.94 25.80 3.96
C SER A 43 9.44 25.78 4.28
N ILE A 44 9.09 25.35 5.50
CA ILE A 44 7.70 25.33 5.96
C ILE A 44 7.30 26.75 6.42
N PRO A 45 6.18 27.33 5.92
CA PRO A 45 5.73 28.65 6.37
C PRO A 45 5.48 28.68 7.88
N SER A 46 5.82 29.79 8.54
CA SER A 46 5.79 29.90 10.02
C SER A 46 4.42 29.59 10.63
N ARG A 47 3.32 30.02 10.00
CA ARG A 47 1.95 29.74 10.48
C ARG A 47 1.62 28.25 10.41
N VAL A 48 2.04 27.58 9.34
CA VAL A 48 1.89 26.12 9.19
C VAL A 48 2.74 25.39 10.21
N HIS A 49 3.99 25.83 10.40
CA HIS A 49 4.88 25.22 11.38
C HIS A 49 4.32 25.32 12.81
N ALA A 50 3.70 26.44 13.18
CA ALA A 50 3.03 26.59 14.48
C ALA A 50 1.86 25.60 14.65
N PHE A 51 1.02 25.45 13.62
CA PHE A 51 -0.01 24.41 13.57
C PHE A 51 0.57 23.01 13.74
N MET A 52 1.68 22.72 13.04
CA MET A 52 2.35 21.42 13.10
C MET A 52 2.92 21.10 14.48
N VAL A 53 3.54 22.08 15.13
CA VAL A 53 4.05 21.93 16.50
C VAL A 53 2.91 21.60 17.46
N GLU A 54 1.79 22.31 17.36
CA GLU A 54 0.69 22.09 18.30
C GLU A 54 0.03 20.72 18.10
N PHE A 55 -0.26 20.28 16.86
CA PHE A 55 -0.86 18.95 16.70
C PHE A 55 0.13 17.83 17.08
N GLU A 56 1.44 18.05 16.94
CA GLU A 56 2.46 17.09 17.37
C GLU A 56 2.53 16.99 18.90
N GLU A 57 2.46 18.13 19.60
CA GLU A 57 2.39 18.17 21.06
C GLU A 57 1.12 17.49 21.59
N GLU A 58 -0.04 17.80 21.02
CA GLU A 58 -1.30 17.16 21.39
C GLU A 58 -1.31 15.66 21.02
N GLY A 59 -0.76 15.28 19.87
CA GLY A 59 -0.62 13.89 19.46
C GLY A 59 0.26 13.10 20.42
N THR A 60 1.37 13.70 20.86
CA THR A 60 2.26 13.10 21.86
C THR A 60 1.55 12.87 23.20
N LYS A 61 0.70 13.81 23.64
CA LYS A 61 -0.12 13.63 24.87
C LYS A 61 -1.11 12.47 24.75
N LEU A 62 -1.58 12.18 23.54
CA LEU A 62 -2.47 11.07 23.22
C LEU A 62 -1.73 9.75 22.95
N GLY A 63 -0.39 9.75 22.99
CA GLY A 63 0.44 8.56 22.76
C GLY A 63 0.80 8.30 21.30
N ILE A 64 0.44 9.19 20.38
CA ILE A 64 0.75 9.06 18.95
C ILE A 64 2.23 9.39 18.72
N PRO A 65 3.07 8.44 18.24
CA PRO A 65 4.52 8.63 18.18
C PRO A 65 4.97 9.34 16.89
N LEU A 66 4.45 10.54 16.64
CA LEU A 66 4.82 11.37 15.48
C LEU A 66 6.35 11.58 15.41
N ARG A 67 6.91 11.46 14.21
CA ARG A 67 8.37 11.45 14.01
C ARG A 67 8.84 12.40 12.93
N THR A 68 8.13 12.44 11.81
CA THR A 68 8.51 13.24 10.64
C THR A 68 7.35 14.14 10.21
N ARG A 69 7.71 15.31 9.70
CA ARG A 69 6.82 16.27 9.04
C ARG A 69 7.58 17.04 7.98
N HIS A 70 6.98 17.26 6.82
CA HIS A 70 7.59 18.04 5.74
C HIS A 70 6.56 18.61 4.78
N ASN A 71 7.01 19.53 3.93
CA ASN A 71 6.29 19.91 2.73
C ASN A 71 6.25 18.73 1.75
N GLU A 72 5.11 18.55 1.09
CA GLU A 72 4.94 17.65 -0.03
C GLU A 72 5.15 18.38 -1.37
N VAL A 73 4.99 17.67 -2.50
CA VAL A 73 5.28 18.21 -3.83
C VAL A 73 4.32 19.34 -4.24
N ALA A 74 3.03 19.27 -3.88
CA ALA A 74 2.08 20.33 -4.24
C ALA A 74 2.13 21.54 -3.27
N PRO A 75 1.78 22.75 -3.74
CA PRO A 75 1.67 23.92 -2.87
C PRO A 75 0.65 23.70 -1.75
N ASN A 76 1.07 24.01 -0.52
CA ASN A 76 0.26 23.79 0.71
C ASN A 76 -0.11 22.33 0.97
N GLN A 77 0.59 21.37 0.36
CA GLN A 77 0.53 19.97 0.72
C GLN A 77 1.63 19.67 1.72
N PHE A 78 1.31 18.83 2.71
CA PHE A 78 2.23 18.42 3.75
C PHE A 78 2.03 16.94 4.07
N GLU A 79 3.04 16.35 4.71
CA GLU A 79 2.96 15.00 5.25
C GLU A 79 3.38 15.00 6.72
N CYS A 80 2.78 14.09 7.49
CA CYS A 80 3.36 13.63 8.75
C CYS A 80 3.35 12.09 8.83
N ALA A 81 4.34 11.52 9.50
CA ALA A 81 4.39 10.08 9.76
C ALA A 81 4.80 9.78 11.20
N PRO A 82 4.06 8.90 11.89
CA PRO A 82 4.48 8.35 13.17
C PRO A 82 5.49 7.21 12.99
N THR A 83 6.17 6.87 14.07
CA THR A 83 6.86 5.57 14.19
C THR A 83 5.83 4.46 14.02
N PHE A 84 6.21 3.35 13.37
CA PHE A 84 5.30 2.22 13.19
C PHE A 84 4.90 1.61 14.54
N GLU A 85 3.70 1.03 14.57
CA GLU A 85 3.11 0.39 15.75
C GLU A 85 2.39 -0.90 15.33
N ASP A 86 1.85 -1.65 16.28
CA ASP A 86 0.97 -2.77 15.99
C ASP A 86 -0.21 -2.30 15.13
N ALA A 87 -0.56 -3.10 14.12
CA ALA A 87 -1.47 -2.66 13.06
C ALA A 87 -2.80 -2.08 13.57
N ASN A 88 -3.39 -2.68 14.61
CA ASN A 88 -4.62 -2.16 15.22
C ASN A 88 -4.40 -0.78 15.86
N LEU A 89 -3.36 -0.65 16.70
CA LEU A 89 -3.05 0.61 17.38
C LEU A 89 -2.68 1.71 16.38
N ALA A 90 -1.90 1.39 15.34
CA ALA A 90 -1.54 2.32 14.29
C ALA A 90 -2.76 2.88 13.54
N VAL A 91 -3.77 2.03 13.30
CA VAL A 91 -5.05 2.45 12.69
C VAL A 91 -5.81 3.38 13.62
N ASP A 92 -5.95 3.03 14.91
CA ASP A 92 -6.64 3.85 15.91
C ASP A 92 -5.95 5.21 16.09
N HIS A 93 -4.63 5.22 16.21
CA HIS A 93 -3.82 6.43 16.29
C HIS A 93 -3.92 7.29 15.04
N ASN A 94 -4.01 6.70 13.83
CA ASN A 94 -4.23 7.48 12.61
C ASN A 94 -5.62 8.13 12.58
N GLN A 95 -6.67 7.43 13.00
CA GLN A 95 -8.02 8.01 13.10
C GLN A 95 -8.05 9.18 14.08
N LEU A 96 -7.43 9.00 15.26
CA LEU A 96 -7.32 10.05 16.26
C LEU A 96 -6.47 11.24 15.79
N LEU A 97 -5.39 10.98 15.06
CA LEU A 97 -4.55 12.02 14.45
C LEU A 97 -5.37 12.89 13.49
N MET A 98 -6.19 12.30 12.63
CA MET A 98 -7.02 13.06 11.68
C MET A 98 -8.03 13.97 12.40
N ASP A 99 -8.72 13.48 13.44
CA ASP A 99 -9.62 14.31 14.27
C ASP A 99 -8.85 15.44 14.98
N LEU A 100 -7.68 15.11 15.55
CA LEU A 100 -6.82 16.09 16.21
C LEU A 100 -6.36 17.20 15.26
N MET A 101 -5.92 16.83 14.06
CA MET A 101 -5.47 17.78 13.04
C MET A 101 -6.59 18.76 12.68
N ASP A 102 -7.83 18.31 12.54
CA ASP A 102 -8.96 19.20 12.24
C ASP A 102 -9.21 20.21 13.37
N ARG A 103 -9.24 19.74 14.62
CA ARG A 103 -9.43 20.60 15.80
C ARG A 103 -8.31 21.62 16.01
N VAL A 104 -7.06 21.21 15.79
CA VAL A 104 -5.90 22.10 15.94
C VAL A 104 -5.90 23.12 14.80
N ALA A 105 -6.26 22.72 13.57
CA ALA A 105 -6.31 23.62 12.43
C ALA A 105 -7.27 24.79 12.66
N GLU A 106 -8.44 24.56 13.26
CA GLU A 106 -9.40 25.62 13.60
C GLU A 106 -8.79 26.69 14.51
N ARG A 107 -8.01 26.29 15.52
CA ARG A 107 -7.34 27.23 16.44
C ARG A 107 -6.25 28.06 15.76
N HIS A 108 -5.68 27.55 14.67
CA HIS A 108 -4.69 28.25 13.83
C HIS A 108 -5.31 28.94 12.61
N HIS A 109 -6.64 29.06 12.55
CA HIS A 109 -7.37 29.65 11.41
C HIS A 109 -7.06 28.98 10.07
N PHE A 110 -6.90 27.66 10.10
CA PHE A 110 -6.78 26.81 8.93
C PHE A 110 -7.94 25.83 8.83
N LYS A 111 -8.12 25.27 7.63
CA LYS A 111 -8.86 24.03 7.40
C LYS A 111 -7.90 22.99 6.83
N VAL A 112 -7.86 21.82 7.45
CA VAL A 112 -7.17 20.64 6.91
C VAL A 112 -8.09 19.98 5.88
N LEU A 113 -7.54 19.64 4.72
CA LEU A 113 -8.22 18.90 3.68
C LEU A 113 -7.55 17.54 3.52
N LEU A 114 -8.32 16.49 3.81
CA LEU A 114 -7.90 15.09 3.66
C LEU A 114 -8.45 14.44 2.39
N HIS A 115 -9.17 15.19 1.56
CA HIS A 115 -9.63 14.70 0.28
C HIS A 115 -8.42 14.35 -0.61
N GLU A 116 -8.49 13.23 -1.32
CA GLU A 116 -7.36 12.67 -2.08
C GLU A 116 -6.93 13.55 -3.26
N LYS A 117 -7.86 14.37 -3.78
CA LYS A 117 -7.60 15.33 -4.85
C LYS A 117 -8.32 16.66 -4.63
N PRO A 118 -7.90 17.51 -3.67
CA PRO A 118 -8.62 18.74 -3.35
C PRO A 118 -8.55 19.76 -4.49
N PHE A 119 -7.42 19.80 -5.22
CA PHE A 119 -7.19 20.74 -6.31
C PHE A 119 -6.80 19.98 -7.59
N ALA A 120 -7.42 20.37 -8.72
CA ALA A 120 -7.11 19.79 -10.02
C ALA A 120 -5.73 20.26 -10.52
N GLY A 121 -5.00 19.40 -11.24
CA GLY A 121 -3.74 19.75 -11.90
C GLY A 121 -2.48 19.78 -11.02
N VAL A 122 -2.59 19.47 -9.73
CA VAL A 122 -1.44 19.32 -8.78
C VAL A 122 -1.40 17.91 -8.19
N ASN A 123 -0.39 17.55 -7.38
CA ASN A 123 -0.35 16.25 -6.69
C ASN A 123 -1.59 16.05 -5.79
N GLY A 124 -2.00 14.79 -5.65
CA GLY A 124 -3.05 14.39 -4.71
C GLY A 124 -2.46 13.96 -3.36
N SER A 125 -3.30 13.77 -2.36
CA SER A 125 -2.90 13.34 -1.02
C SER A 125 -3.16 11.85 -0.79
N GLY A 126 -2.13 11.11 -0.39
CA GLY A 126 -2.18 9.70 -0.03
C GLY A 126 -2.11 9.35 1.45
N LYS A 127 -2.30 8.07 1.73
CA LYS A 127 -2.06 7.47 3.04
C LYS A 127 -1.20 6.20 2.92
N HIS A 128 0.12 6.34 2.79
CA HIS A 128 0.93 5.14 2.56
C HIS A 128 0.96 4.25 3.81
N ASN A 129 0.56 2.99 3.61
CA ASN A 129 0.55 1.97 4.65
C ASN A 129 1.82 1.12 4.53
N ASN A 130 2.79 1.45 5.38
CA ASN A 130 4.01 0.67 5.56
C ASN A 130 3.69 -0.57 6.42
N TRP A 131 3.74 -1.75 5.80
CA TRP A 131 3.30 -3.01 6.38
C TRP A 131 4.47 -4.01 6.45
N ALA A 132 4.64 -4.60 7.64
CA ALA A 132 5.60 -5.66 7.89
C ALA A 132 5.03 -6.66 8.90
N MET A 133 5.64 -7.85 8.97
CA MET A 133 5.33 -8.87 9.97
C MET A 133 6.57 -9.15 10.81
N SER A 134 6.39 -9.12 12.13
CA SER A 134 7.43 -9.45 13.10
C SER A 134 6.95 -10.57 14.02
N THR A 135 7.87 -11.44 14.44
CA THR A 135 7.58 -12.44 15.47
C THR A 135 7.53 -11.79 16.85
N ASP A 136 6.93 -12.49 17.81
CA ASP A 136 6.96 -12.17 19.26
C ASP A 136 8.39 -12.07 19.81
N THR A 137 9.35 -12.74 19.17
CA THR A 137 10.78 -12.66 19.49
C THR A 137 11.52 -11.48 18.84
N GLY A 138 10.81 -10.59 18.12
CA GLY A 138 11.36 -9.38 17.51
C GLY A 138 12.04 -9.60 16.15
N VAL A 139 11.82 -10.73 15.48
CA VAL A 139 12.37 -11.00 14.15
C VAL A 139 11.44 -10.45 13.07
N ASN A 140 11.90 -9.45 12.32
CA ASN A 140 11.21 -8.97 11.13
C ASN A 140 11.33 -10.00 10.00
N LEU A 141 10.19 -10.53 9.55
CA LEU A 141 10.09 -11.57 8.53
C LEU A 141 10.33 -11.06 7.10
N PHE A 142 10.35 -9.75 6.92
CA PHE A 142 10.69 -9.07 5.67
C PHE A 142 12.10 -8.46 5.66
N ALA A 143 12.89 -8.66 6.71
CA ALA A 143 14.29 -8.28 6.70
C ALA A 143 15.13 -9.45 6.13
N PRO A 144 15.98 -9.22 5.11
CA PRO A 144 16.94 -10.22 4.68
C PRO A 144 17.94 -10.49 5.81
N GLY A 145 18.29 -11.76 6.00
CA GLY A 145 19.23 -12.18 7.03
C GLY A 145 20.68 -12.21 6.56
N LYS A 146 21.57 -12.63 7.45
CA LYS A 146 22.98 -12.91 7.10
C LYS A 146 23.22 -14.39 6.86
N ARG A 147 22.38 -15.25 7.43
CA ARG A 147 22.51 -16.71 7.33
C ARG A 147 21.56 -17.26 6.27
N PRO A 148 21.93 -18.31 5.53
CA PRO A 148 21.06 -18.87 4.49
C PRO A 148 19.68 -19.32 4.98
N LYS A 149 19.57 -19.80 6.23
CA LYS A 149 18.28 -20.15 6.85
C LYS A 149 17.36 -18.94 7.07
N GLU A 150 17.93 -17.80 7.45
CA GLU A 150 17.18 -16.55 7.63
C GLU A 150 16.71 -16.03 6.28
N ASN A 151 17.57 -16.11 5.25
CA ASN A 151 17.20 -15.74 3.89
C ASN A 151 16.08 -16.61 3.32
N LEU A 152 16.09 -17.92 3.63
CA LEU A 152 14.99 -18.80 3.23
C LEU A 152 13.68 -18.42 3.93
N GLN A 153 13.72 -18.03 5.21
CA GLN A 153 12.56 -17.52 5.93
C GLN A 153 12.05 -16.23 5.27
N PHE A 154 12.94 -15.25 5.05
CA PHE A 154 12.61 -14.01 4.35
C PHE A 154 11.94 -14.28 3.00
N LEU A 155 12.57 -15.09 2.13
CA LEU A 155 12.03 -15.44 0.82
C LEU A 155 10.66 -16.11 0.92
N THR A 156 10.42 -16.90 1.97
CA THR A 156 9.13 -17.56 2.18
C THR A 156 8.01 -16.53 2.35
N PHE A 157 8.15 -15.60 3.29
CA PHE A 157 7.14 -14.58 3.54
C PHE A 157 7.04 -13.58 2.38
N PHE A 158 8.18 -13.20 1.82
CA PHE A 158 8.27 -12.28 0.69
C PHE A 158 7.53 -12.81 -0.56
N ILE A 159 7.84 -14.03 -1.00
CA ILE A 159 7.21 -14.64 -2.19
C ILE A 159 5.73 -14.97 -1.92
N ALA A 160 5.39 -15.46 -0.72
CA ALA A 160 3.99 -15.70 -0.35
C ALA A 160 3.16 -14.41 -0.40
N THR A 161 3.72 -13.27 0.04
CA THR A 161 3.04 -11.97 -0.05
C THR A 161 2.80 -11.57 -1.50
N ILE A 162 3.79 -11.69 -2.38
CA ILE A 162 3.64 -11.40 -3.81
C ILE A 162 2.56 -12.29 -4.44
N LYS A 163 2.55 -13.59 -4.08
CA LYS A 163 1.54 -14.54 -4.56
C LYS A 163 0.13 -14.19 -4.08
N ALA A 164 -0.01 -13.72 -2.83
CA ALA A 164 -1.28 -13.26 -2.28
C ALA A 164 -1.82 -12.05 -3.08
N VAL A 165 -0.98 -11.04 -3.32
CA VAL A 165 -1.36 -9.84 -4.09
C VAL A 165 -1.68 -10.20 -5.55
N HIS A 166 -0.94 -11.11 -6.16
CA HIS A 166 -1.28 -11.62 -7.50
C HIS A 166 -2.68 -12.26 -7.54
N THR A 167 -3.02 -13.06 -6.53
CA THR A 167 -4.25 -13.86 -6.51
C THR A 167 -5.48 -13.02 -6.16
N TYR A 168 -5.33 -12.03 -5.27
CA TYR A 168 -6.41 -11.22 -4.74
C TYR A 168 -6.24 -9.72 -5.04
N GLY A 169 -5.56 -9.38 -6.13
CA GLY A 169 -5.28 -7.99 -6.52
C GLY A 169 -6.55 -7.15 -6.64
N ASP A 170 -7.61 -7.70 -7.21
CA ASP A 170 -8.89 -7.01 -7.38
C ASP A 170 -9.54 -6.67 -6.03
N LEU A 171 -9.46 -7.59 -5.07
CA LEU A 171 -9.96 -7.38 -3.71
C LEU A 171 -9.15 -6.30 -2.98
N LEU A 172 -7.82 -6.28 -3.18
CA LEU A 172 -6.96 -5.23 -2.65
C LEU A 172 -7.27 -3.85 -3.29
N ARG A 173 -7.56 -3.81 -4.61
CA ARG A 173 -8.03 -2.60 -5.30
C ARG A 173 -9.39 -2.12 -4.77
N ALA A 174 -10.30 -3.03 -4.46
CA ALA A 174 -11.60 -2.70 -3.89
C ALA A 174 -11.48 -2.09 -2.48
N SER A 175 -10.52 -2.59 -1.68
CA SER A 175 -10.30 -2.14 -0.30
C SER A 175 -9.88 -0.67 -0.15
N ILE A 176 -9.42 -0.06 -1.24
CA ILE A 176 -8.99 1.35 -1.31
C ILE A 176 -9.91 2.20 -2.20
N ALA A 177 -11.01 1.64 -2.71
CA ALA A 177 -11.93 2.32 -3.60
C ALA A 177 -12.77 3.36 -2.87
N SER A 178 -12.88 4.55 -3.45
CA SER A 178 -13.75 5.65 -3.00
C SER A 178 -13.86 6.70 -4.09
N ALA A 179 -14.94 7.49 -4.07
CA ALA A 179 -15.18 8.56 -5.05
C ALA A 179 -13.98 9.52 -5.15
N SER A 180 -13.44 9.93 -4.01
CA SER A 180 -12.33 10.87 -3.93
C SER A 180 -11.00 10.27 -4.41
N ASN A 181 -10.72 8.99 -4.11
CA ASN A 181 -9.50 8.31 -4.56
C ASN A 181 -9.51 8.02 -6.08
N ASP A 182 -10.67 7.87 -6.72
CA ASP A 182 -10.78 7.77 -8.18
C ASP A 182 -10.22 9.02 -8.89
N HIS A 183 -10.29 10.20 -8.27
CA HIS A 183 -9.67 11.43 -8.78
C HIS A 183 -8.15 11.50 -8.59
N ARG A 184 -7.59 10.62 -7.73
CA ARG A 184 -6.17 10.60 -7.40
C ARG A 184 -5.41 9.55 -8.21
N LEU A 185 -5.90 8.31 -8.26
CA LEU A 185 -5.16 7.18 -8.82
C LEU A 185 -4.80 7.40 -10.31
N GLY A 186 -3.57 7.03 -10.67
CA GLY A 186 -3.06 7.06 -12.05
C GLY A 186 -2.49 8.39 -12.53
N ALA A 187 -2.25 9.34 -11.63
CA ALA A 187 -1.65 10.64 -11.97
C ALA A 187 -0.80 11.19 -10.82
N ASN A 188 0.20 12.02 -11.14
CA ASN A 188 0.96 12.86 -10.21
C ASN A 188 1.41 12.13 -8.92
N GLU A 189 2.28 11.13 -9.08
CA GLU A 189 2.82 10.25 -8.01
C GLU A 189 1.83 9.27 -7.37
N ALA A 190 0.54 9.32 -7.69
CA ALA A 190 -0.41 8.29 -7.26
C ALA A 190 -0.44 7.09 -8.22
N PRO A 191 -0.32 5.85 -7.72
CA PRO A 191 -0.25 4.66 -8.56
C PRO A 191 -1.53 4.45 -9.39
N PRO A 192 -1.45 3.79 -10.56
CA PRO A 192 -2.62 3.44 -11.35
C PRO A 192 -3.50 2.40 -10.61
N ALA A 193 -4.73 2.22 -11.08
CA ALA A 193 -5.66 1.22 -10.56
C ALA A 193 -5.29 -0.25 -10.89
N ILE A 194 -4.08 -0.48 -11.39
CA ILE A 194 -3.53 -1.79 -11.74
C ILE A 194 -2.69 -2.27 -10.56
N MET A 195 -3.17 -3.26 -9.82
CA MET A 195 -2.43 -3.81 -8.69
C MET A 195 -1.21 -4.60 -9.16
N SER A 196 -0.04 -4.00 -9.02
CA SER A 196 1.27 -4.59 -9.31
C SER A 196 2.19 -4.50 -8.09
N VAL A 197 3.19 -5.38 -8.06
CA VAL A 197 4.19 -5.41 -6.99
C VAL A 197 5.55 -5.00 -7.55
N PHE A 198 6.13 -3.97 -6.94
CA PHE A 198 7.50 -3.56 -7.18
C PHE A 198 8.42 -4.19 -6.12
N VAL A 199 9.48 -4.86 -6.54
CA VAL A 199 10.41 -5.55 -5.64
C VAL A 199 11.84 -5.01 -5.70
N GLY A 200 12.16 -4.22 -6.72
CA GLY A 200 13.51 -3.73 -6.99
C GLY A 200 14.33 -4.74 -7.79
N SER A 201 15.15 -4.21 -8.71
CA SER A 201 15.96 -4.99 -9.65
C SER A 201 16.79 -6.12 -9.01
N MET A 202 17.34 -5.88 -7.83
CA MET A 202 18.12 -6.87 -7.10
C MET A 202 17.28 -8.08 -6.67
N LEU A 203 16.12 -7.86 -6.06
CA LEU A 203 15.24 -8.95 -5.64
C LEU A 203 14.53 -9.58 -6.83
N ASP A 204 14.16 -8.80 -7.85
CA ASP A 204 13.60 -9.36 -9.09
C ASP A 204 14.59 -10.33 -9.76
N ASN A 205 15.89 -10.00 -9.80
CA ASN A 205 16.92 -10.91 -10.29
C ASN A 205 17.00 -12.21 -9.47
N VAL A 206 16.88 -12.14 -8.13
CA VAL A 206 16.83 -13.34 -7.27
C VAL A 206 15.61 -14.20 -7.61
N LEU A 207 14.44 -13.59 -7.81
CA LEU A 207 13.23 -14.31 -8.22
C LEU A 207 13.38 -14.94 -9.62
N ASN A 208 13.96 -14.21 -10.58
CA ASN A 208 14.22 -14.72 -11.93
C ASN A 208 15.22 -15.90 -11.91
N GLU A 209 16.20 -15.89 -11.01
CA GLU A 209 17.10 -17.04 -10.81
C GLU A 209 16.39 -18.26 -10.19
N LEU A 210 15.48 -18.05 -9.24
CA LEU A 210 14.64 -19.13 -8.70
C LEU A 210 13.76 -19.75 -9.81
N GLU A 211 13.18 -18.93 -10.68
CA GLU A 211 12.43 -19.39 -11.87
C GLU A 211 13.32 -20.18 -12.83
N ARG A 212 14.49 -19.63 -13.22
CA ARG A 212 15.42 -20.28 -14.16
C ARG A 212 15.87 -21.65 -13.66
N THR A 213 16.12 -21.75 -12.36
CA THR A 213 16.60 -22.99 -11.74
C THR A 213 15.46 -23.96 -11.40
N ALA A 214 14.19 -23.60 -11.59
CA ALA A 214 13.05 -24.42 -11.18
C ALA A 214 13.02 -25.84 -11.79
N LYS A 215 13.63 -26.02 -12.97
CA LYS A 215 13.74 -27.32 -13.65
C LYS A 215 14.95 -28.15 -13.24
N LEU A 216 15.87 -27.60 -12.43
CA LEU A 216 17.04 -28.32 -11.95
C LEU A 216 16.65 -29.20 -10.75
N PRO A 217 16.92 -30.52 -10.80
CA PRO A 217 16.69 -31.39 -9.66
C PRO A 217 17.60 -30.97 -8.49
N LEU A 218 17.02 -30.99 -7.29
CA LEU A 218 17.73 -30.81 -6.03
C LEU A 218 17.92 -32.19 -5.40
N ASP A 219 19.15 -32.71 -5.46
CA ASP A 219 19.44 -34.07 -5.00
C ASP A 219 19.74 -34.11 -3.50
N LYS A 220 19.56 -35.29 -2.88
CA LYS A 220 19.92 -35.55 -1.48
C LYS A 220 21.43 -35.45 -1.30
N GLY A 221 21.93 -34.26 -0.95
CA GLY A 221 23.35 -33.98 -0.72
C GLY A 221 23.79 -32.61 -1.20
N ASP A 222 23.00 -31.97 -2.07
CA ASP A 222 23.32 -30.63 -2.56
C ASP A 222 23.30 -29.61 -1.41
N ASN A 223 24.28 -28.70 -1.42
CA ASN A 223 24.15 -27.46 -0.66
C ASN A 223 23.15 -26.56 -1.39
N ILE A 224 21.86 -26.80 -1.10
CA ILE A 224 20.70 -26.11 -1.69
C ILE A 224 20.90 -24.60 -1.70
N TYR A 225 21.44 -24.04 -0.61
CA TYR A 225 21.66 -22.61 -0.50
C TYR A 225 22.64 -22.09 -1.56
N LEU A 226 23.74 -22.82 -1.78
CA LEU A 226 24.78 -22.47 -2.73
C LEU A 226 24.35 -22.71 -4.18
N LYS A 227 23.63 -23.82 -4.43
CA LYS A 227 23.13 -24.18 -5.77
C LYS A 227 22.07 -23.20 -6.27
N LEU A 228 21.38 -22.53 -5.35
CA LEU A 228 20.27 -21.60 -5.63
C LEU A 228 20.63 -20.13 -5.39
N GLY A 229 21.86 -19.83 -4.98
CA GLY A 229 22.30 -18.46 -4.71
C GLY A 229 21.58 -17.78 -3.54
N ILE A 230 20.92 -18.55 -2.65
CA ILE A 230 20.24 -18.02 -1.46
C ILE A 230 21.27 -17.48 -0.44
N ASP A 231 22.50 -18.03 -0.48
CA ASP A 231 23.67 -17.54 0.24
C ASP A 231 24.21 -16.21 -0.31
N LYS A 232 23.86 -15.84 -1.54
CA LYS A 232 24.32 -14.63 -2.23
C LYS A 232 23.34 -13.47 -2.17
N ILE A 233 22.20 -13.59 -1.46
CA ILE A 233 21.30 -12.46 -1.24
C ILE A 233 22.06 -11.42 -0.43
N PRO A 234 22.43 -10.28 -1.04
CA PRO A 234 23.24 -9.29 -0.35
C PRO A 234 22.37 -8.59 0.70
N ALA A 235 23.03 -7.96 1.67
CA ALA A 235 22.33 -7.10 2.61
C ALA A 235 21.64 -5.97 1.82
N ILE A 236 20.31 -5.92 1.87
CA ILE A 236 19.55 -4.83 1.27
C ILE A 236 19.79 -3.60 2.15
N LEU A 237 20.58 -2.66 1.66
CA LEU A 237 20.75 -1.37 2.30
C LEU A 237 19.45 -0.57 2.16
N LEU A 238 19.01 0.05 3.25
CA LEU A 238 17.73 0.77 3.37
C LEU A 238 17.50 1.84 2.27
N ASP A 239 18.58 2.34 1.63
CA ASP A 239 18.55 3.45 0.68
C ASP A 239 18.91 3.06 -0.78
N ASN A 240 19.18 1.78 -1.06
CA ASN A 240 19.55 1.31 -2.40
C ASN A 240 18.40 0.65 -3.18
N THR A 241 17.17 0.70 -2.69
CA THR A 241 16.02 0.23 -3.44
C THR A 241 15.64 1.29 -4.47
N ASP A 242 15.65 0.89 -5.74
CA ASP A 242 15.19 1.68 -6.88
C ASP A 242 13.80 2.27 -6.55
N ARG A 243 13.67 3.61 -6.49
CA ARG A 243 12.46 4.26 -5.96
C ARG A 243 11.43 4.42 -7.06
N ASN A 244 10.78 3.32 -7.43
CA ASN A 244 9.63 3.40 -8.31
C ASN A 244 8.40 3.85 -7.51
N ARG A 245 8.13 5.15 -7.49
CA ARG A 245 6.98 5.76 -6.78
C ARG A 245 5.62 5.43 -7.41
N THR A 246 5.60 4.90 -8.63
CA THR A 246 4.37 4.68 -9.41
C THR A 246 3.71 3.32 -9.15
N SER A 247 4.35 2.44 -8.38
CA SER A 247 3.79 1.13 -8.02
C SER A 247 2.83 1.23 -6.83
N PRO A 248 1.66 0.54 -6.87
CA PRO A 248 0.71 0.56 -5.76
C PRO A 248 1.18 -0.23 -4.54
N PHE A 249 2.02 -1.25 -4.73
CA PHE A 249 2.56 -2.08 -3.64
C PHE A 249 4.05 -2.31 -3.84
N ALA A 250 4.89 -1.70 -3.01
CA ALA A 250 6.33 -1.68 -3.21
C ALA A 250 7.09 -2.27 -2.02
N PHE A 251 8.08 -3.12 -2.27
CA PHE A 251 9.01 -3.56 -1.23
C PHE A 251 10.08 -2.50 -0.99
N THR A 252 10.14 -1.95 0.22
CA THR A 252 11.05 -0.85 0.59
C THR A 252 12.07 -1.32 1.62
N GLY A 253 12.81 -2.36 1.25
CA GLY A 253 14.00 -2.86 1.96
C GLY A 253 13.71 -3.89 3.06
N ASN A 254 12.76 -3.60 3.95
CA ASN A 254 12.42 -4.48 5.08
C ASN A 254 10.92 -4.55 5.40
N LYS A 255 10.09 -4.06 4.48
CA LYS A 255 8.63 -3.93 4.59
C LYS A 255 8.04 -3.75 3.19
N PHE A 256 6.74 -3.93 3.06
CA PHE A 256 6.01 -3.46 1.90
C PHE A 256 5.30 -2.14 2.20
N GLU A 257 5.07 -1.35 1.17
CA GLU A 257 4.39 -0.07 1.23
C GLU A 257 3.20 -0.11 0.27
N LEU A 258 1.99 -0.04 0.82
CA LEU A 258 0.75 0.08 0.04
C LEU A 258 0.42 1.56 -0.16
N ARG A 259 0.68 2.06 -1.37
CA ARG A 259 0.56 3.49 -1.73
C ARG A 259 -0.82 3.89 -2.24
N ALA A 260 -1.61 2.90 -2.68
CA ALA A 260 -2.92 3.11 -3.30
C ALA A 260 -4.00 3.61 -2.33
N VAL A 261 -3.76 3.62 -1.02
CA VAL A 261 -4.72 4.05 0.01
C VAL A 261 -4.88 5.57 -0.02
N GLY A 262 -6.12 6.04 -0.02
CA GLY A 262 -6.47 7.46 0.00
C GLY A 262 -6.21 8.13 1.36
N SER A 263 -5.89 9.43 1.35
CA SER A 263 -5.63 10.24 2.55
C SER A 263 -6.80 10.31 3.53
N SER A 264 -8.05 10.26 3.06
CA SER A 264 -9.25 10.26 3.89
C SER A 264 -9.65 8.87 4.38
N ALA A 265 -9.16 7.81 3.73
CA ALA A 265 -9.60 6.44 3.99
C ALA A 265 -9.20 5.97 5.40
N ASN A 266 -10.02 5.11 6.00
CA ASN A 266 -9.60 4.33 7.15
C ASN A 266 -8.71 3.16 6.69
N SER A 267 -7.45 3.14 7.15
CA SER A 267 -6.50 2.07 6.82
C SER A 267 -6.96 0.67 7.24
N SER A 268 -7.92 0.55 8.17
CA SER A 268 -8.47 -0.75 8.60
C SER A 268 -8.97 -1.59 7.42
N SER A 269 -9.64 -0.99 6.43
CA SER A 269 -10.19 -1.72 5.29
C SER A 269 -9.08 -2.37 4.47
N ALA A 270 -8.08 -1.58 4.09
CA ALA A 270 -6.92 -2.07 3.33
C ALA A 270 -6.09 -3.09 4.13
N MET A 271 -5.88 -2.86 5.43
CA MET A 271 -5.12 -3.77 6.28
C MET A 271 -5.87 -5.08 6.57
N THR A 272 -7.20 -5.05 6.69
CA THR A 272 -8.02 -6.27 6.83
C THR A 272 -7.86 -7.15 5.60
N VAL A 273 -8.00 -6.56 4.40
CA VAL A 273 -7.83 -7.31 3.14
C VAL A 273 -6.40 -7.82 3.01
N LEU A 274 -5.38 -6.97 3.18
CA LEU A 274 -3.99 -7.36 3.01
C LEU A 274 -3.58 -8.49 3.98
N ASN A 275 -3.96 -8.38 5.26
CA ASN A 275 -3.65 -9.43 6.24
C ASN A 275 -4.41 -10.73 5.91
N ALA A 276 -5.69 -10.67 5.49
CA ALA A 276 -6.47 -11.85 5.14
C ALA A 276 -5.91 -12.61 3.93
N ILE A 277 -5.56 -11.91 2.85
CA ILE A 277 -5.04 -12.54 1.63
C ILE A 277 -3.66 -13.17 1.88
N VAL A 278 -2.82 -12.52 2.71
CA VAL A 278 -1.51 -13.07 3.09
C VAL A 278 -1.68 -14.27 4.02
N ALA A 279 -2.59 -14.21 4.99
CA ALA A 279 -2.90 -15.34 5.87
C ALA A 279 -3.36 -16.56 5.08
N GLU A 280 -4.30 -16.38 4.14
CA GLU A 280 -4.75 -17.46 3.24
C GLU A 280 -3.58 -18.07 2.47
N GLN A 281 -2.72 -17.23 1.90
CA GLN A 281 -1.59 -17.69 1.10
C GLN A 281 -0.53 -18.42 1.94
N LEU A 282 -0.32 -18.02 3.20
CA LEU A 282 0.59 -18.71 4.12
C LEU A 282 0.04 -20.06 4.57
N ILE A 283 -1.28 -20.19 4.78
CA ILE A 283 -1.93 -21.48 5.06
C ILE A 283 -1.77 -22.42 3.85
N ALA A 284 -2.06 -21.94 2.64
CA ALA A 284 -1.89 -22.71 1.42
C ALA A 284 -0.43 -23.14 1.20
N PHE A 285 0.52 -22.24 1.49
CA PHE A 285 1.96 -22.56 1.45
C PHE A 285 2.31 -23.70 2.42
N LYS A 286 1.85 -23.62 3.67
CA LYS A 286 2.10 -24.66 4.68
C LYS A 286 1.57 -26.02 4.23
N GLN A 287 0.34 -26.06 3.71
CA GLN A 287 -0.28 -27.29 3.20
C GLN A 287 0.51 -27.90 2.03
N ALA A 288 0.95 -27.07 1.08
CA ALA A 288 1.77 -27.52 -0.05
C ALA A 288 3.12 -28.09 0.39
N VAL A 289 3.78 -27.46 1.38
CA VAL A 289 5.04 -27.96 1.95
C VAL A 289 4.83 -29.26 2.71
N ASP A 290 3.78 -29.37 3.53
CA ASP A 290 3.47 -30.58 4.30
C ASP A 290 3.23 -31.79 3.40
N ALA A 291 2.47 -31.62 2.31
CA ALA A 291 2.23 -32.69 1.34
C ALA A 291 3.54 -33.24 0.73
N GLN A 292 4.54 -32.39 0.53
CA GLN A 292 5.86 -32.80 0.06
C GLN A 292 6.71 -33.47 1.16
N LEU A 293 6.56 -33.05 2.41
CA LEU A 293 7.22 -33.67 3.57
C LEU A 293 6.71 -35.10 3.80
N GLU A 294 5.40 -35.33 3.64
CA GLU A 294 4.78 -36.66 3.73
C GLU A 294 5.33 -37.63 2.68
N GLN A 295 5.75 -37.12 1.53
CA GLN A 295 6.44 -37.88 0.47
C GLN A 295 7.93 -38.14 0.78
N GLY A 296 8.41 -37.75 1.96
CA GLY A 296 9.79 -37.98 2.41
C GLY A 296 10.82 -36.99 1.84
N LYS A 297 10.39 -35.86 1.27
CA LYS A 297 11.31 -34.79 0.89
C LYS A 297 11.88 -34.10 2.13
N LYS A 298 13.11 -33.60 2.02
CA LYS A 298 13.74 -32.79 3.07
C LYS A 298 13.03 -31.43 3.15
N LYS A 299 12.84 -30.89 4.36
CA LYS A 299 12.13 -29.63 4.62
C LYS A 299 12.60 -28.46 3.75
N GLU A 300 13.91 -28.23 3.65
CA GLU A 300 14.44 -27.12 2.86
C GLU A 300 14.15 -27.29 1.36
N VAL A 301 14.15 -28.52 0.85
CA VAL A 301 13.82 -28.82 -0.56
C VAL A 301 12.34 -28.56 -0.81
N ALA A 302 11.47 -29.06 0.08
CA ALA A 302 10.02 -28.88 -0.05
C ALA A 302 9.63 -27.40 -0.05
N ILE A 303 10.21 -26.59 0.84
CA ILE A 303 10.01 -25.13 0.87
C ILE A 303 10.41 -24.51 -0.47
N VAL A 304 11.64 -24.77 -0.93
CA VAL A 304 12.16 -24.19 -2.17
C VAL A 304 11.32 -24.56 -3.39
N ASP A 305 10.88 -25.81 -3.48
CA ASP A 305 10.05 -26.29 -4.60
C ASP A 305 8.74 -25.51 -4.67
N VAL A 306 8.04 -25.32 -3.54
CA VAL A 306 6.80 -24.52 -3.49
C VAL A 306 7.09 -23.05 -3.81
N LEU A 307 8.19 -22.47 -3.30
CA LEU A 307 8.55 -21.08 -3.60
C LEU A 307 8.80 -20.86 -5.10
N ARG A 308 9.45 -21.79 -5.78
CA ARG A 308 9.66 -21.73 -7.25
C ARG A 308 8.36 -21.71 -8.01
N GLU A 309 7.42 -22.58 -7.63
CA GLU A 309 6.07 -22.60 -8.21
C GLU A 309 5.35 -21.27 -8.01
N TYR A 310 5.47 -20.67 -6.82
CA TYR A 310 4.85 -19.38 -6.54
C TYR A 310 5.47 -18.24 -7.33
N VAL A 311 6.80 -18.21 -7.45
CA VAL A 311 7.52 -17.21 -8.27
C VAL A 311 7.07 -17.26 -9.73
N ILE A 312 6.88 -18.45 -10.29
CA ILE A 312 6.40 -18.64 -11.66
C ILE A 312 4.95 -18.20 -11.78
N SER A 313 4.09 -18.73 -10.89
CA SER A 313 2.64 -18.50 -10.95
C SER A 313 2.17 -17.12 -10.48
N SER A 314 3.07 -16.31 -9.91
CA SER A 314 2.81 -14.92 -9.53
C SER A 314 3.59 -13.92 -10.38
N LYS A 315 4.32 -14.37 -11.41
CA LYS A 315 5.21 -13.52 -12.22
C LYS A 315 4.51 -12.31 -12.81
N ASN A 316 3.26 -12.48 -13.23
CA ASN A 316 2.48 -11.45 -13.91
C ASN A 316 2.29 -10.18 -13.08
N VAL A 317 2.23 -10.28 -11.74
CA VAL A 317 2.02 -9.12 -10.85
C VAL A 317 3.30 -8.28 -10.66
N ARG A 318 4.49 -8.85 -10.93
CA ARG A 318 5.75 -8.13 -10.71
C ARG A 318 5.99 -7.12 -11.82
N PHE A 319 6.27 -5.88 -11.45
CA PHE A 319 6.55 -4.82 -12.41
C PHE A 319 7.52 -3.76 -11.85
N GLU A 320 8.60 -3.55 -12.59
CA GLU A 320 9.71 -2.66 -12.19
C GLU A 320 9.71 -1.32 -12.96
N GLY A 321 8.88 -1.18 -14.01
CA GLY A 321 8.86 -0.02 -14.91
C GLY A 321 7.90 1.09 -14.50
N ASN A 322 7.73 2.08 -15.38
CA ASN A 322 6.81 3.21 -15.14
C ASN A 322 5.34 2.76 -15.19
N GLY A 323 4.64 2.85 -14.05
CA GLY A 323 3.22 2.47 -13.94
C GLY A 323 2.25 3.38 -14.68
N TYR A 324 2.66 4.58 -15.11
CA TYR A 324 1.79 5.50 -15.85
C TYR A 324 1.79 5.28 -17.35
N SER A 325 2.75 4.51 -17.85
CA SER A 325 2.96 4.37 -19.28
C SER A 325 1.78 3.62 -19.92
N GLU A 326 1.38 4.02 -21.14
CA GLU A 326 0.34 3.29 -21.89
C GLU A 326 0.81 1.86 -22.19
N GLU A 327 2.11 1.66 -22.40
CA GLU A 327 2.72 0.35 -22.58
C GLU A 327 2.48 -0.55 -21.36
N TRP A 328 2.50 -0.01 -20.14
CA TRP A 328 2.18 -0.79 -18.95
C TRP A 328 0.70 -1.17 -18.90
N LYS A 329 -0.22 -0.27 -19.28
CA LYS A 329 -1.66 -0.59 -19.31
C LYS A 329 -1.95 -1.75 -20.26
N GLU A 330 -1.37 -1.71 -21.46
CA GLU A 330 -1.50 -2.79 -22.45
C GLU A 330 -0.85 -4.09 -21.96
N GLU A 331 0.35 -4.00 -21.41
CA GLU A 331 1.10 -5.16 -20.91
C GLU A 331 0.42 -5.82 -19.71
N ALA A 332 -0.09 -5.03 -18.76
CA ALA A 332 -0.86 -5.51 -17.63
C ALA A 332 -2.11 -6.28 -18.08
N ALA A 333 -2.83 -5.78 -19.09
CA ALA A 333 -3.97 -6.47 -19.68
C ALA A 333 -3.54 -7.80 -20.33
N ARG A 334 -2.43 -7.82 -21.08
CA ARG A 334 -1.86 -9.07 -21.64
C ARG A 334 -1.48 -10.08 -20.56
N ARG A 335 -1.03 -9.60 -19.40
CA ARG A 335 -0.70 -10.40 -18.21
C ARG A 335 -1.92 -10.85 -17.39
N GLY A 336 -3.12 -10.37 -17.74
CA GLY A 336 -4.35 -10.67 -17.02
C GLY A 336 -4.52 -9.89 -15.71
N LEU A 337 -3.80 -8.79 -15.52
CA LEU A 337 -4.03 -7.89 -14.39
C LEU A 337 -5.18 -6.94 -14.70
N ALA A 338 -6.17 -6.87 -13.80
CA ALA A 338 -7.30 -5.98 -13.99
C ALA A 338 -6.89 -4.51 -13.85
N ASN A 339 -7.52 -3.65 -14.66
CA ASN A 339 -7.41 -2.20 -14.56
C ASN A 339 -8.81 -1.62 -14.31
N VAL A 340 -9.27 -1.68 -13.06
CA VAL A 340 -10.60 -1.21 -12.67
C VAL A 340 -10.50 0.21 -12.13
N ALA A 341 -10.63 1.18 -13.03
CA ALA A 341 -10.41 2.59 -12.71
C ALA A 341 -11.49 3.19 -11.81
N THR A 342 -12.73 2.73 -11.90
CA THR A 342 -13.89 3.33 -11.21
C THR A 342 -14.31 2.53 -9.99
N THR A 343 -14.68 3.24 -8.93
CA THR A 343 -15.06 2.65 -7.64
C THR A 343 -16.25 1.68 -7.73
N PRO A 344 -17.37 1.97 -8.43
CA PRO A 344 -18.50 1.04 -8.46
C PRO A 344 -18.11 -0.37 -8.95
N HIS A 345 -17.39 -0.44 -10.08
CA HIS A 345 -16.92 -1.71 -10.63
C HIS A 345 -15.81 -2.35 -9.78
N ALA A 346 -14.96 -1.55 -9.13
CA ALA A 346 -13.93 -2.09 -8.25
C ALA A 346 -14.54 -2.76 -7.02
N LEU A 347 -15.63 -2.21 -6.48
CA LEU A 347 -16.32 -2.73 -5.31
C LEU A 347 -16.92 -4.12 -5.55
N ASP A 348 -17.29 -4.48 -6.79
CA ASP A 348 -17.82 -5.81 -7.12
C ASP A 348 -16.88 -6.96 -6.73
N ALA A 349 -15.57 -6.71 -6.60
CA ALA A 349 -14.63 -7.69 -6.10
C ALA A 349 -14.96 -8.17 -4.67
N LEU A 350 -15.62 -7.34 -3.84
CA LEU A 350 -16.02 -7.68 -2.46
C LEU A 350 -17.07 -8.79 -2.37
N VAL A 351 -17.91 -8.93 -3.40
CA VAL A 351 -19.04 -9.87 -3.45
C VAL A 351 -18.80 -11.03 -4.44
N THR A 352 -17.54 -11.23 -4.83
CA THR A 352 -17.17 -12.41 -5.63
C THR A 352 -17.19 -13.67 -4.75
N PRO A 353 -17.49 -14.86 -5.33
CA PRO A 353 -17.43 -16.12 -4.58
C PRO A 353 -16.06 -16.37 -3.92
N ALA A 354 -14.98 -15.89 -4.55
CA ALA A 354 -13.62 -15.99 -4.00
C ALA A 354 -13.45 -15.11 -2.75
N ALA A 355 -13.95 -13.87 -2.77
CA ALA A 355 -13.88 -12.98 -1.61
C ALA A 355 -14.76 -13.49 -0.46
N GLU A 356 -15.99 -13.93 -0.75
CA GLU A 356 -16.88 -14.52 0.26
C GLU A 356 -16.25 -15.75 0.93
N ALA A 357 -15.71 -16.67 0.12
CA ALA A 357 -15.05 -17.86 0.64
C ALA A 357 -13.82 -17.51 1.49
N LEU A 358 -13.02 -16.53 1.06
CA LEU A 358 -11.87 -16.03 1.82
C LEU A 358 -12.30 -15.53 3.19
N PHE A 359 -13.17 -14.53 3.27
CA PHE A 359 -13.52 -13.95 4.57
C PHE A 359 -14.30 -14.89 5.47
N ALA A 360 -15.19 -15.73 4.91
CA ALA A 360 -15.95 -16.70 5.68
C ALA A 360 -15.04 -17.80 6.27
N LYS A 361 -14.07 -18.30 5.48
CA LYS A 361 -13.09 -19.31 5.95
C LYS A 361 -12.26 -18.79 7.12
N HIS A 362 -11.87 -17.51 7.08
CA HIS A 362 -11.09 -16.88 8.15
C HIS A 362 -11.94 -16.32 9.30
N GLY A 363 -13.27 -16.41 9.22
CA GLY A 363 -14.18 -15.90 10.25
C GLY A 363 -14.14 -14.38 10.41
N ILE A 364 -13.82 -13.65 9.34
CA ILE A 364 -13.70 -12.18 9.35
C ILE A 364 -15.04 -11.52 9.02
N PHE A 365 -15.68 -11.96 7.93
CA PHE A 365 -17.01 -11.51 7.51
C PHE A 365 -17.83 -12.68 7.02
N SER A 366 -19.12 -12.65 7.32
CA SER A 366 -20.14 -13.47 6.65
C SER A 366 -20.48 -12.91 5.27
N PRO A 367 -21.07 -13.73 4.37
CA PRO A 367 -21.55 -13.23 3.08
C PRO A 367 -22.52 -12.04 3.22
N VAL A 368 -23.43 -12.09 4.20
CA VAL A 368 -24.39 -11.00 4.45
C VAL A 368 -23.67 -9.69 4.81
N GLU A 369 -22.64 -9.75 5.65
CA GLU A 369 -21.86 -8.57 6.02
C GLU A 369 -21.06 -8.00 4.85
N LEU A 370 -20.53 -8.85 3.96
CA LEU A 370 -19.83 -8.40 2.75
C LEU A 370 -20.78 -7.69 1.77
N HIS A 371 -21.95 -8.26 1.51
CA HIS A 371 -22.96 -7.64 0.66
C HIS A 371 -23.45 -6.31 1.24
N ALA A 372 -23.70 -6.25 2.55
CA ALA A 372 -24.07 -5.00 3.21
C ALA A 372 -22.97 -3.93 3.09
N ARG A 373 -21.69 -4.31 3.24
CA ARG A 373 -20.57 -3.40 3.04
C ARG A 373 -20.48 -2.90 1.59
N HIS A 374 -20.67 -3.77 0.62
CA HIS A 374 -20.70 -3.40 -0.80
C HIS A 374 -21.79 -2.37 -1.08
N GLU A 375 -23.01 -2.60 -0.60
CA GLU A 375 -24.15 -1.69 -0.76
C GLU A 375 -23.88 -0.32 -0.09
N ILE A 376 -23.38 -0.31 1.16
CA ILE A 376 -23.07 0.94 1.88
C ILE A 376 -22.01 1.75 1.12
N LEU A 377 -20.98 1.10 0.59
CA LEU A 377 -19.90 1.79 -0.15
C LEU A 377 -20.40 2.34 -1.50
N LEU A 378 -21.29 1.63 -2.18
CA LEU A 378 -21.96 2.14 -3.39
C LEU A 378 -22.87 3.32 -3.08
N GLU A 379 -23.62 3.26 -1.98
CA GLU A 379 -24.48 4.37 -1.55
C GLU A 379 -23.66 5.61 -1.16
N ASP A 380 -22.55 5.45 -0.43
CA ASP A 380 -21.61 6.54 -0.12
C ASP A 380 -21.06 7.17 -1.40
N TYR A 381 -20.64 6.35 -2.37
CA TYR A 381 -20.17 6.82 -3.67
C TYR A 381 -21.25 7.65 -4.39
N LEU A 382 -22.46 7.11 -4.51
CA LEU A 382 -23.57 7.79 -5.19
C LEU A 382 -23.89 9.14 -4.54
N LYS A 383 -23.96 9.19 -3.20
CA LYS A 383 -24.25 10.42 -2.47
C LYS A 383 -23.14 11.46 -2.65
N LYS A 384 -21.87 11.06 -2.58
CA LYS A 384 -20.74 11.98 -2.80
C LYS A 384 -20.78 12.58 -4.20
N ILE A 385 -20.93 11.74 -5.23
CA ILE A 385 -21.02 12.18 -6.62
C ILE A 385 -22.28 13.03 -6.89
N GLN A 386 -23.37 12.83 -6.14
CA GLN A 386 -24.56 13.68 -6.25
C GLN A 386 -24.38 15.07 -5.61
N ILE A 387 -23.56 15.17 -4.56
CA ILE A 387 -23.26 16.44 -3.88
C ILE A 387 -22.27 17.27 -4.71
N GLU A 388 -21.32 16.61 -5.38
CA GLU A 388 -20.43 17.20 -6.40
C GLU A 388 -21.21 17.66 -7.65
#